data_AF-A0A1F3K568-F1
#
_entry.id   AF-A0A1F3K568-F1
#
_cell.length_a   1.000
_cell.length_b   1.000
_cell.length_c   1.000
_cell.angle_alpha   90.00
_cell.angle_beta   90.00
_cell.angle_gamma   90.00
#
_symmetry.space_group_name_H-M   'P 1'
#
loop_
_entity.id
_entity.type
_entity.pdbx_description
1 polymer ?
#
loop_
_entity_poly.entity_id
_entity_poly.type
_entity_poly.pdbx_seq_one_letter_code
_entity_poly.pdbx_strand_id
1 'polypeptide(L)'
;MNIEIYNEGNSLKIVCDGAVSYIAKQRILELSVIDGSIIKLDTGEGQLNNLFFAHAEVTVPASESVEELRDALNSMLNSGGMQGFATEENQRLELERLANMQKAIEELNNRVNTINNKTMYQPIVEDNTTANTVYKGFSNPGANQSEAVWAILKISNQKGLVSYKWADGDMHFDNIWNERTKLNYI
;
A
#
# COMPACT_ATOMS: atom_id res chain seq x y z
N MET A 1 -10.52 49.20 14.62
CA MET A 1 -10.19 48.92 13.22
C MET A 1 -10.56 47.47 12.98
N ASN A 2 -11.30 47.18 11.91
CA ASN A 2 -11.67 45.81 11.52
C ASN A 2 -10.88 45.42 10.28
N ILE A 3 -10.17 44.29 10.36
CA ILE A 3 -9.33 43.75 9.31
C ILE A 3 -9.82 42.35 8.94
N GLU A 4 -10.11 42.14 7.66
CA GLU A 4 -10.50 40.84 7.10
C GLU A 4 -9.51 40.43 6.02
N ILE A 5 -8.94 39.23 6.14
CA ILE A 5 -7.93 38.69 5.23
C ILE A 5 -8.49 37.42 4.58
N TYR A 6 -8.60 37.46 3.26
CA TYR A 6 -9.12 36.36 2.45
C TYR A 6 -8.06 35.82 1.50
N ASN A 7 -8.14 34.51 1.28
CA ASN A 7 -7.36 33.81 0.29
C ASN A 7 -8.06 33.86 -1.08
N GLU A 8 -7.47 34.58 -2.04
CA GLU A 8 -7.97 34.72 -3.43
C GLU A 8 -7.01 34.03 -4.42
N GLY A 9 -6.58 32.82 -4.10
CA GLY A 9 -5.73 31.99 -4.98
C GLY A 9 -4.28 32.46 -5.02
N ASN A 10 -3.90 33.31 -5.98
CA ASN A 10 -2.52 33.81 -6.12
C ASN A 10 -2.24 35.06 -5.28
N SER A 11 -3.26 35.62 -4.64
CA SER A 11 -3.16 36.83 -3.83
C SER A 11 -3.89 36.68 -2.50
N LEU A 12 -3.51 37.50 -1.53
CA LEU A 12 -4.31 37.79 -0.35
C LEU A 12 -5.10 39.07 -0.60
N LYS A 13 -6.40 39.02 -0.30
CA LYS A 13 -7.27 40.19 -0.25
C LYS A 13 -7.36 40.65 1.20
N ILE A 14 -7.05 41.91 1.45
CA ILE A 14 -7.07 42.53 2.76
C ILE A 14 -8.11 43.64 2.74
N VAL A 15 -9.07 43.59 3.66
CA VAL A 15 -10.11 44.61 3.84
C VAL A 15 -9.88 45.28 5.18
N CYS A 16 -9.56 46.57 5.18
CA CYS A 16 -9.37 47.38 6.39
C CYS A 16 -10.45 48.46 6.45
N ASP A 17 -11.39 48.37 7.38
CA ASP A 17 -12.49 49.34 7.56
C ASP A 17 -13.22 49.68 6.23
N GLY A 18 -13.37 48.68 5.35
CA GLY A 18 -14.03 48.80 4.04
C GLY A 18 -13.11 49.13 2.86
N ALA A 19 -11.86 49.53 3.10
CA ALA A 19 -10.85 49.70 2.04
C ALA A 19 -10.24 48.35 1.65
N VAL A 20 -10.15 48.06 0.34
CA VAL A 20 -9.67 46.76 -0.17
C VAL A 20 -8.28 46.90 -0.80
N SER A 21 -7.37 46.01 -0.41
CA SER A 21 -6.03 45.89 -0.96
C SER A 21 -5.75 44.44 -1.37
N TYR A 22 -4.93 44.25 -2.42
CA TYR A 22 -4.51 42.93 -2.89
C TYR A 22 -2.99 42.81 -2.85
N ILE A 23 -2.50 41.67 -2.37
CA ILE A 23 -1.07 41.38 -2.28
C ILE A 23 -0.80 40.05 -2.94
N ALA A 24 0.05 40.04 -3.96
CA ALA A 24 0.49 38.80 -4.59
C ALA A 24 1.31 37.97 -3.58
N LYS A 25 0.94 36.69 -3.40
CA LYS A 25 1.61 35.80 -2.43
C LYS A 25 3.10 35.63 -2.70
N GLN A 26 3.50 35.70 -3.98
CA GLN A 26 4.91 35.62 -4.40
C GLN A 26 5.79 36.77 -3.90
N ARG A 27 5.19 37.90 -3.50
CA ARG A 27 5.91 39.03 -2.91
C ARG A 27 6.03 38.93 -1.39
N ILE A 28 5.39 37.94 -0.77
CA ILE A 28 5.42 37.76 0.68
C ILE A 28 6.59 36.83 1.00
N LEU A 29 7.62 37.37 1.65
CA LEU A 29 8.83 36.62 2.01
C LEU A 29 8.69 35.91 3.35
N GLU A 30 8.05 36.56 4.33
CA GLU A 30 7.98 36.07 5.70
C GLU A 30 6.70 36.52 6.41
N LEU A 31 6.18 35.65 7.28
CA LEU A 31 5.20 36.00 8.31
C LEU A 31 5.82 35.74 9.69
N SER A 32 5.89 36.77 10.53
CA SER A 32 6.40 36.66 11.90
C SER A 32 5.52 37.39 12.90
N VAL A 33 5.52 36.90 14.14
CA VAL A 33 4.87 37.56 15.27
C VAL A 33 5.87 38.52 15.90
N ILE A 34 5.46 39.77 16.05
CA ILE A 34 6.22 40.83 16.70
C ILE A 34 5.44 41.29 17.94
N ASP A 35 6.17 41.53 19.03
CA ASP A 35 5.63 42.06 20.28
C ASP A 35 4.43 41.26 20.84
N GLY A 36 4.42 39.94 20.58
CA GLY A 36 3.43 38.98 21.11
C GLY A 36 1.97 39.20 20.70
N SER A 37 1.67 40.21 19.88
CA SER A 37 0.30 40.61 19.56
C SER A 37 0.12 41.15 18.13
N ILE A 38 1.22 41.39 17.41
CA ILE A 38 1.22 41.93 16.06
C ILE A 38 1.79 40.89 15.10
N ILE A 39 1.13 40.69 13.96
CA ILE A 39 1.69 39.93 12.85
C ILE A 39 2.33 40.91 11.87
N LYS A 40 3.60 40.65 11.57
CA LYS A 40 4.32 41.27 10.47
C LYS A 40 4.24 40.38 9.25
N LEU A 41 3.84 40.97 8.13
CA LEU A 41 3.93 40.42 6.79
C LEU A 41 5.03 41.17 6.04
N ASP A 42 6.14 40.47 5.79
CA ASP A 42 7.29 41.03 5.08
C ASP A 42 7.14 40.88 3.58
N THR A 43 7.17 42.02 2.87
CA THR A 43 6.99 42.07 1.41
C THR A 43 8.32 42.11 0.64
N GLY A 44 9.46 42.09 1.33
CA GLY A 44 10.79 42.13 0.71
C GLY A 44 11.19 43.47 0.10
N GLU A 45 10.32 44.48 0.15
CA GLU A 45 10.55 45.81 -0.45
C GLU A 45 11.11 46.82 0.56
N GLY A 46 11.73 46.34 1.63
CA GLY A 46 12.31 47.15 2.70
C GLY A 46 11.35 47.40 3.86
N GLN A 47 11.91 47.88 4.98
CA GLN A 47 11.21 47.94 6.28
C GLN A 47 9.92 48.77 6.28
N LEU A 48 9.79 49.74 5.37
CA LEU A 48 8.63 50.63 5.28
C LEU A 48 7.42 50.02 4.54
N ASN A 49 7.63 48.96 3.78
CA ASN A 49 6.58 48.32 2.95
C ASN A 49 6.04 47.03 3.58
N ASN A 50 6.48 46.73 4.81
CA ASN A 50 5.95 45.63 5.60
C ASN A 50 4.59 46.01 6.16
N LEU A 51 3.70 45.02 6.24
CA LEU A 51 2.39 45.22 6.79
C LEU A 51 2.33 44.65 8.19
N PHE A 52 1.60 45.36 9.06
CA PHE A 52 1.48 45.02 10.47
C PHE A 52 -0.01 44.96 10.81
N PHE A 53 -0.41 43.85 11.42
CA PHE A 53 -1.79 43.61 11.83
C PHE A 53 -1.80 43.25 13.32
N ALA A 54 -2.52 44.01 14.13
CA ALA A 54 -2.77 43.59 15.51
C ALA A 54 -3.77 42.43 15.51
N HIS A 55 -3.51 41.37 16.26
CA HIS A 55 -4.39 40.19 16.35
C HIS A 55 -5.83 40.57 16.71
N ALA A 56 -6.00 41.49 17.67
CA ALA A 56 -7.31 41.96 18.11
C ALA A 56 -8.13 42.69 17.03
N GLU A 57 -7.49 43.12 15.93
CA GLU A 57 -8.15 43.84 14.83
C GLU A 57 -8.51 42.90 13.67
N VAL A 58 -7.95 41.69 13.62
CA VAL A 58 -8.22 40.72 12.57
C VAL A 58 -9.42 39.85 12.94
N THR A 59 -10.52 40.02 12.22
CA THR A 59 -11.76 39.24 12.45
C THR A 59 -11.89 38.05 11.50
N VAL A 60 -11.17 38.09 10.37
CA VAL A 60 -11.07 36.99 9.40
C VAL A 60 -9.60 36.82 8.99
N PRO A 61 -9.00 35.63 9.11
CA PRO A 61 -9.55 34.45 9.78
C PRO A 61 -9.70 34.69 11.29
N ALA A 62 -10.78 34.18 11.88
CA ALA A 62 -10.95 34.22 13.34
C ALA A 62 -9.95 33.28 14.00
N SER A 63 -9.27 33.75 15.04
CA SER A 63 -8.30 32.96 15.81
C SER A 63 -8.33 33.36 17.28
N GLU A 64 -8.01 32.42 18.17
CA GLU A 64 -8.00 32.65 19.62
C GLU A 64 -6.64 33.22 20.10
N SER A 65 -5.59 33.01 19.31
CA SER A 65 -4.24 33.53 19.56
C SER A 65 -3.59 34.14 18.31
N VAL A 66 -2.51 34.89 18.52
CA VAL A 66 -1.70 35.46 17.43
C VAL A 66 -0.92 34.37 16.69
N GLU A 67 -0.55 33.29 17.38
CA GLU A 67 0.08 32.11 16.79
C GLU A 67 -0.87 31.38 15.84
N GLU A 68 -2.12 31.16 16.26
CA GLU A 68 -3.14 30.58 15.41
C GLU A 68 -3.43 31.46 14.18
N LEU A 69 -3.45 32.78 14.37
CA LEU A 69 -3.62 33.72 13.25
C LEU A 69 -2.46 33.60 12.26
N ARG A 70 -1.21 33.57 12.76
CA ARG A 70 -0.01 33.39 11.93
C ARG A 70 -0.10 32.08 11.14
N ASP A 71 -0.49 31.00 11.78
CA ASP A 71 -0.56 29.67 11.15
C ASP A 71 -1.68 29.61 10.10
N ALA A 72 -2.83 30.24 10.38
CA ALA A 72 -3.91 30.41 9.41
C ALA A 72 -3.46 31.21 8.18
N LEU A 73 -2.76 32.34 8.38
CA LEU A 73 -2.22 33.16 7.29
C LEU A 73 -1.13 32.41 6.51
N ASN A 74 -0.24 31.67 7.17
CA ASN A 74 0.75 30.81 6.52
C ASN A 74 0.08 29.75 5.63
N SER A 75 -1.00 29.11 6.11
CA SER A 75 -1.79 28.19 5.30
C SER A 75 -2.39 28.89 4.07
N MET A 76 -2.88 30.12 4.23
CA MET A 76 -3.35 30.93 3.11
C MET A 76 -2.23 31.21 2.10
N LEU A 77 -0.99 31.50 2.52
CA LEU A 77 0.13 31.67 1.59
C LEU A 77 0.48 30.40 0.82
N ASN A 78 0.43 29.25 1.50
CA ASN A 78 0.82 27.96 0.93
C ASN A 78 -0.25 27.35 0.00
N SER A 79 -1.49 27.81 0.08
CA SER A 79 -2.59 27.32 -0.78
C SER A 79 -2.43 27.60 -2.29
N GLY A 80 -1.43 28.41 -2.69
CA GLY A 80 -1.05 28.63 -4.10
C GLY A 80 0.14 27.79 -4.57
N GLY A 81 0.74 26.97 -3.71
CA GLY A 81 1.90 26.12 -4.01
C GLY A 81 1.48 24.72 -4.40
N MET A 82 1.60 24.40 -5.70
CA MET A 82 1.79 23.06 -6.28
C MET A 82 1.41 21.86 -5.38
N GLN A 83 0.21 21.32 -5.63
CA GLN A 83 -0.22 20.01 -5.12
C GLN A 83 0.87 18.96 -5.46
N GLY A 84 1.64 18.50 -4.47
CA GLY A 84 2.71 17.52 -4.70
C GLY A 84 4.02 17.71 -3.92
N PHE A 85 4.20 18.78 -3.13
CA PHE A 85 5.34 18.84 -2.23
C PHE A 85 5.18 17.92 -1.02
N ALA A 86 6.32 17.42 -0.53
CA ALA A 86 6.44 16.50 0.58
C ALA A 86 6.17 17.21 1.91
N THR A 87 4.91 17.59 2.17
CA THR A 87 4.45 17.95 3.52
C THR A 87 4.56 16.72 4.43
N GLU A 88 4.74 16.92 5.74
CA GLU A 88 4.81 15.80 6.70
C GLU A 88 3.58 14.88 6.59
N GLU A 89 2.41 15.45 6.32
CA GLU A 89 1.18 14.71 6.08
C GLU A 89 1.22 13.88 4.79
N ASN A 90 1.71 14.44 3.69
CA ASN A 90 1.85 13.69 2.43
C ASN A 90 2.92 12.59 2.56
N GLN A 91 3.98 12.81 3.33
CA GLN A 91 4.99 11.79 3.64
C GLN A 91 4.40 10.66 4.51
N ARG A 92 3.55 10.99 5.49
CA ARG A 92 2.84 10.01 6.33
C ARG A 92 1.91 9.12 5.50
N LEU A 93 1.16 9.72 4.57
CA LEU A 93 0.30 9.00 3.64
C LEU A 93 1.10 8.05 2.73
N GLU A 94 2.28 8.49 2.28
CA GLU A 94 3.15 7.65 1.46
C GLU A 94 3.76 6.50 2.28
N LEU A 95 4.15 6.75 3.54
CA LEU A 95 4.62 5.69 4.46
C LEU A 95 3.53 4.63 4.71
N GLU A 96 2.28 5.06 4.85
CA GLU A 96 1.14 4.15 4.98
C GLU A 96 0.93 3.30 3.72
N ARG A 97 1.07 3.89 2.53
CA ARG A 97 1.04 3.14 1.26
C ARG A 97 2.18 2.13 1.17
N LEU A 98 3.40 2.50 1.56
CA LEU A 98 4.53 1.58 1.59
C LEU A 98 4.30 0.39 2.52
N ALA A 99 3.75 0.64 3.72
CA ALA A 99 3.39 -0.42 4.67
C ALA A 99 2.35 -1.38 4.09
N ASN A 100 1.34 -0.84 3.40
CA ASN A 100 0.33 -1.65 2.71
C ASN A 100 0.92 -2.49 1.57
N MET A 101 1.88 -1.96 0.81
CA MET A 101 2.58 -2.74 -0.22
C MET A 101 3.41 -3.87 0.38
N GLN A 102 4.10 -3.62 1.50
CA GLN A 102 4.88 -4.66 2.18
C GLN A 102 3.98 -5.83 2.58
N LYS A 103 2.82 -5.54 3.17
CA LYS A 103 1.83 -6.56 3.54
C LYS A 103 1.36 -7.37 2.34
N ALA A 104 1.05 -6.71 1.22
CA ALA A 104 0.65 -7.39 -0.02
C ALA A 104 1.75 -8.33 -0.55
N ILE A 105 3.02 -7.93 -0.46
CA ILE A 105 4.16 -8.76 -0.86
C ILE A 105 4.30 -9.98 0.06
N GLU A 106 4.14 -9.83 1.38
CA GLU A 106 4.16 -10.94 2.33
C GLU A 106 3.04 -11.94 2.04
N GLU A 107 1.82 -11.47 1.75
CA GLU A 107 0.70 -12.32 1.34
C GLU A 107 0.96 -13.07 0.03
N LEU A 108 1.57 -12.39 -0.96
CA LEU A 108 1.97 -13.02 -2.22
C LEU A 108 3.04 -14.10 -2.00
N ASN A 109 4.06 -13.83 -1.20
CA ASN A 109 5.10 -14.81 -0.88
C ASN A 109 4.50 -16.06 -0.22
N ASN A 110 3.58 -15.88 0.72
CA ASN A 110 2.88 -16.98 1.35
C ASN A 110 2.07 -17.80 0.33
N ARG A 111 1.34 -17.14 -0.58
CA ARG A 111 0.61 -17.82 -1.66
C ARG A 111 1.53 -18.58 -2.61
N VAL A 112 2.63 -17.98 -3.06
CA VAL A 112 3.61 -18.65 -3.94
C VAL A 112 4.20 -19.88 -3.26
N ASN A 113 4.56 -19.79 -1.99
CA ASN A 113 5.06 -20.94 -1.23
C ASN A 113 4.02 -22.07 -1.13
N THR A 114 2.74 -21.75 -0.97
CA THR A 114 1.68 -22.78 -0.98
C THR A 114 1.46 -23.41 -2.36
N ILE A 115 1.76 -22.71 -3.44
CA ILE A 115 1.65 -23.23 -4.82
C ILE A 115 2.85 -24.10 -5.17
N ASN A 116 4.06 -23.73 -4.75
CA ASN A 116 5.25 -24.56 -4.95
C ASN A 116 5.13 -25.94 -4.28
N ASN A 117 4.36 -26.06 -3.20
CA ASN A 117 4.02 -27.35 -2.57
C ASN A 117 2.82 -28.06 -3.22
N LYS A 118 2.18 -27.46 -4.23
CA LYS A 118 0.97 -27.94 -4.89
C LYS A 118 1.11 -28.01 -6.42
N THR A 119 2.32 -27.94 -6.97
CA THR A 119 2.56 -28.39 -8.34
C THR A 119 2.21 -29.87 -8.39
N MET A 120 0.95 -30.15 -8.71
CA MET A 120 0.43 -31.46 -9.02
C MET A 120 1.31 -31.98 -10.14
N TYR A 121 2.29 -32.82 -9.83
CA TYR A 121 2.98 -33.58 -10.85
C TYR A 121 1.88 -34.26 -11.66
N GLN A 122 1.88 -34.09 -12.98
CA GLN A 122 1.08 -34.98 -13.80
C GLN A 122 1.70 -36.38 -13.67
N PRO A 123 0.92 -37.46 -13.76
CA PRO A 123 1.51 -38.79 -13.74
C PRO A 123 2.47 -38.90 -14.93
N ILE A 124 3.74 -39.22 -14.65
CA ILE A 124 4.76 -39.39 -15.70
C ILE A 124 4.75 -40.81 -16.26
N VAL A 125 4.10 -41.74 -15.55
CA VAL A 125 3.87 -43.14 -15.97
C VAL A 125 2.46 -43.57 -15.59
N GLU A 126 1.87 -44.40 -16.44
CA GLU A 126 0.56 -45.02 -16.24
C GLU A 126 0.64 -46.51 -16.60
N ASP A 127 0.04 -47.36 -15.77
CA ASP A 127 -0.12 -48.79 -16.04
C ASP A 127 -1.61 -49.15 -15.98
N ASN A 128 -2.14 -49.61 -17.13
CA ASN A 128 -3.52 -50.05 -17.33
C ASN A 128 -3.62 -51.53 -17.74
N THR A 129 -2.56 -52.32 -17.51
CA THR A 129 -2.50 -53.75 -17.88
C THR A 129 -3.43 -54.62 -17.03
N THR A 130 -3.84 -54.14 -15.85
CA THR A 130 -4.73 -54.87 -14.95
C THR A 130 -6.17 -54.48 -15.21
N ALA A 131 -7.04 -55.47 -15.47
CA ALA A 131 -8.46 -55.21 -15.67
C ALA A 131 -9.05 -54.45 -14.48
N ASN A 132 -9.84 -53.42 -14.78
CA ASN A 132 -10.52 -52.57 -13.79
C ASN A 132 -9.61 -51.79 -12.83
N THR A 133 -8.30 -51.72 -13.09
CA THR A 133 -7.34 -50.99 -12.24
C THR A 133 -6.37 -50.19 -13.11
N VAL A 134 -6.16 -48.92 -12.75
CA VAL A 134 -5.14 -48.06 -13.36
C VAL A 134 -4.22 -47.56 -12.25
N TYR A 135 -2.91 -47.70 -12.45
CA TYR A 135 -1.89 -47.12 -11.58
C TYR A 135 -1.30 -45.88 -12.22
N LYS A 136 -1.15 -44.80 -11.46
CA LYS A 136 -0.57 -43.53 -11.89
C LYS A 136 0.62 -43.19 -11.02
N GLY A 137 1.78 -43.04 -11.64
CA GLY A 137 3.05 -42.77 -10.95
C GLY A 137 3.47 -41.32 -11.11
N PHE A 138 3.80 -40.70 -9.99
CA PHE A 138 4.23 -39.31 -9.89
C PHE A 138 5.67 -39.30 -9.38
N SER A 139 6.57 -38.64 -10.12
CA SER A 139 7.96 -38.42 -9.70
C SER A 139 8.58 -37.31 -10.56
N ASN A 140 9.85 -37.00 -10.30
CA ASN A 140 10.64 -36.11 -11.13
C ASN A 140 10.87 -36.74 -12.52
N PRO A 141 10.94 -35.93 -13.60
CA PRO A 141 11.30 -36.43 -14.92
C PRO A 141 12.63 -37.19 -14.90
N GLY A 142 12.66 -38.39 -15.49
CA GLY A 142 13.85 -39.25 -15.52
C GLY A 142 14.04 -40.12 -14.28
N ALA A 143 13.11 -40.12 -13.32
CA ALA A 143 13.14 -41.01 -12.17
C ALA A 143 13.23 -42.49 -12.57
N ASN A 144 14.09 -43.24 -11.87
CA ASN A 144 14.26 -44.66 -12.07
C ASN A 144 13.08 -45.42 -11.44
N GLN A 145 12.45 -46.31 -12.20
CA GLN A 145 11.28 -47.08 -11.74
C GLN A 145 11.61 -48.08 -10.61
N SER A 146 12.89 -48.37 -10.38
CA SER A 146 13.39 -49.22 -9.30
C SER A 146 13.82 -48.46 -8.04
N GLU A 147 13.74 -47.12 -8.02
CA GLU A 147 14.10 -46.30 -6.87
C GLU A 147 12.87 -45.87 -6.07
N ALA A 148 13.06 -45.67 -4.76
CA ALA A 148 12.03 -45.23 -3.81
C ALA A 148 11.81 -43.71 -3.90
N VAL A 149 11.28 -43.24 -5.04
CA VAL A 149 11.11 -41.82 -5.39
C VAL A 149 9.75 -41.51 -5.98
N TRP A 150 8.79 -42.43 -5.85
CA TRP A 150 7.48 -42.33 -6.50
C TRP A 150 6.38 -42.11 -5.47
N ALA A 151 5.41 -41.25 -5.79
CA ALA A 151 4.07 -41.31 -5.22
C ALA A 151 3.17 -42.06 -6.21
N ILE A 152 2.31 -42.95 -5.73
CA ILE A 152 1.55 -43.87 -6.61
C ILE A 152 0.07 -43.85 -6.24
N LEU A 153 -0.77 -43.53 -7.23
CA LEU A 153 -2.23 -43.54 -7.11
C LEU A 153 -2.79 -44.77 -7.82
N LYS A 154 -3.59 -45.57 -7.11
CA LYS A 154 -4.39 -46.65 -7.67
C LYS A 154 -5.83 -46.18 -7.86
N ILE A 155 -6.31 -46.32 -9.09
CA ILE A 155 -7.69 -46.08 -9.49
C ILE A 155 -8.32 -47.43 -9.77
N SER A 156 -9.35 -47.82 -9.02
CA SER A 156 -10.03 -49.11 -9.22
C SER A 156 -11.51 -48.89 -9.52
N ASN A 157 -12.06 -49.65 -10.47
CA ASN A 157 -13.48 -49.64 -10.81
C ASN A 157 -14.11 -50.99 -10.47
N GLN A 158 -14.89 -51.06 -9.40
CA GLN A 158 -15.63 -52.26 -9.04
C GLN A 158 -17.11 -52.06 -9.30
N LYS A 159 -17.63 -52.68 -10.37
CA LYS A 159 -19.06 -52.63 -10.73
C LYS A 159 -19.62 -51.20 -10.87
N GLY A 160 -18.82 -50.29 -11.42
CA GLY A 160 -19.18 -48.88 -11.60
C GLY A 160 -18.77 -47.96 -10.45
N LEU A 161 -18.31 -48.50 -9.32
CA LEU A 161 -17.76 -47.69 -8.24
C LEU A 161 -16.27 -47.43 -8.48
N VAL A 162 -15.94 -46.19 -8.82
CA VAL A 162 -14.54 -45.75 -8.99
C VAL A 162 -14.00 -45.29 -7.64
N SER A 163 -12.85 -45.84 -7.25
CA SER A 163 -12.11 -45.48 -6.03
C SER A 163 -10.70 -45.00 -6.37
N TYR A 164 -10.22 -44.04 -5.59
CA TYR A 164 -8.90 -43.43 -5.70
C TYR A 164 -8.18 -43.64 -4.37
N LYS A 165 -7.06 -44.36 -4.41
CA LYS A 165 -6.29 -44.70 -3.22
C LYS A 165 -4.82 -44.47 -3.46
N TRP A 166 -4.16 -43.83 -2.51
CA TRP A 166 -2.72 -43.65 -2.55
C TRP A 166 -2.01 -44.85 -1.95
N ALA A 167 -0.81 -45.14 -2.45
CA ALA A 167 0.11 -46.04 -1.77
C ALA A 167 0.37 -45.48 -0.35
N ASP A 168 0.25 -46.34 0.66
CA ASP A 168 0.40 -46.04 2.08
C ASP A 168 -0.51 -44.92 2.64
N GLY A 169 -1.48 -44.47 1.85
CA GLY A 169 -2.49 -43.48 2.24
C GLY A 169 -2.07 -42.02 2.10
N ASP A 170 -0.91 -41.75 1.50
CA ASP A 170 -0.39 -40.38 1.35
C ASP A 170 0.33 -40.14 0.00
N MET A 171 0.83 -38.92 -0.19
CA MET A 171 1.50 -38.50 -1.42
C MET A 171 3.03 -38.44 -1.28
N HIS A 172 3.62 -39.25 -0.39
CA HIS A 172 5.08 -39.27 -0.25
C HIS A 172 5.76 -39.92 -1.46
N PHE A 173 6.94 -39.40 -1.79
CA PHE A 173 7.79 -39.85 -2.89
C PHE A 173 8.83 -40.85 -2.38
N ASP A 174 8.36 -41.94 -1.79
CA ASP A 174 9.16 -42.98 -1.14
C ASP A 174 8.80 -44.40 -1.60
N ASN A 175 7.90 -44.53 -2.59
CA ASN A 175 7.53 -45.80 -3.17
C ASN A 175 8.37 -46.16 -4.40
N ILE A 176 8.43 -47.46 -4.71
CA ILE A 176 9.09 -48.00 -5.92
C ILE A 176 8.02 -48.34 -6.97
N TRP A 177 8.08 -47.72 -8.15
CA TRP A 177 7.09 -47.94 -9.22
C TRP A 177 7.01 -49.40 -9.70
N ASN A 178 8.15 -50.07 -9.80
CA ASN A 178 8.19 -51.48 -10.20
C ASN A 178 7.44 -52.41 -9.22
N GLU A 179 7.17 -51.95 -8.00
CA GLU A 179 6.43 -52.67 -6.98
C GLU A 179 4.97 -52.23 -6.84
N ARG A 180 4.48 -51.33 -7.70
CA ARG A 180 3.12 -50.73 -7.65
C ARG A 180 1.98 -51.70 -7.37
N THR A 181 2.03 -52.96 -7.82
CA THR A 181 0.95 -53.93 -7.58
C THR A 181 0.98 -54.54 -6.19
N LYS A 182 2.10 -54.44 -5.47
CA LYS A 182 2.36 -55.03 -4.15
C LYS A 182 2.19 -54.04 -2.99
N LEU A 183 2.09 -52.74 -3.27
CA LEU A 183 1.93 -51.70 -2.27
C LEU A 183 0.57 -51.76 -1.58
N ASN A 184 0.51 -51.22 -0.37
CA ASN A 184 -0.74 -51.10 0.36
C ASN A 184 -1.49 -49.83 -0.11
N TYR A 185 -2.78 -49.97 -0.43
CA TYR A 185 -3.61 -48.86 -0.91
C TYR A 185 -4.81 -48.69 0.01
N ILE A 186 -4.83 -47.61 0.78
CA ILE A 186 -5.87 -47.32 1.77
C ILE A 186 -6.69 -46.10 1.39
#